data_AF-A0AA43BWU9-F1
#
_entry.id   AF-A0AA43BWU9-F1
#
_cell.length_a   1.000
_cell.length_b   1.000
_cell.length_c   1.000
_cell.angle_alpha   90.00
_cell.angle_beta   90.00
_cell.angle_gamma   90.00
#
_symmetry.space_group_name_H-M   'P 1'
#
loop_
_entity.id
_entity.type
_entity.pdbx_description
1 polymer ?
#
loop_
_entity_poly.entity_id
_entity_poly.type
_entity_poly.pdbx_seq_one_letter_code
_entity_poly.pdbx_strand_id
1 'polypeptide(L)'
;MRHATSAVTAMVRAIMVVPCLLLLGLASVSAQEVVGHSAERAGSESLLTFQLDDGGELVISLKEGRVFLNGSPIAEVRQRHATQSIQTLIDSAAILNTGQLLAALQQLRMGEMGLDSLSAAVASLAAAEAMVPGAVAATTGSAGASAIARIEAPRAPNRVTVTTVPDASVSIGGERASFAGAIVAGATNLLAVFLALGFMGLGFLFFAPRQLETVADTVWHSFWRSFLAGLFAQPLILPAFGMLLVGLVLTIVGILVLPFAIVGFALALFIAAVGGFLAVARTVGEIYLRRRMARGEAVPTWGSYRYIVYGLLGLLSIWLPALLLGSVPVAGTVLTVSAAFLTWVLATAGFGATIISRAGMRGTFVRQLDLALTDEQYWTADGMPAPPTRRMTGTR
;
A
#
# COMPACT_ATOMS: atom_id res chain seq x y z
N MET A 1 -23.58 -6.41 -14.95
CA MET A 1 -22.32 -7.04 -14.46
C MET A 1 -21.14 -6.08 -14.34
N ARG A 2 -20.90 -5.13 -15.26
CA ARG A 2 -19.78 -4.15 -15.16
C ARG A 2 -19.84 -3.20 -13.94
N HIS A 3 -21.04 -2.85 -13.45
CA HIS A 3 -21.19 -2.01 -12.25
C HIS A 3 -20.91 -2.75 -10.93
N ALA A 4 -21.06 -4.08 -10.90
CA ALA A 4 -20.74 -4.87 -9.71
C ALA A 4 -19.22 -5.00 -9.52
N THR A 5 -18.47 -5.09 -10.63
CA THR A 5 -17.01 -5.16 -10.60
C THR A 5 -16.36 -3.83 -10.19
N SER A 6 -16.92 -2.67 -10.56
CA SER A 6 -16.36 -1.38 -10.13
C SER A 6 -16.59 -1.10 -8.65
N ALA A 7 -17.79 -1.42 -8.13
CA ALA A 7 -18.10 -1.27 -6.70
C ALA A 7 -17.24 -2.17 -5.81
N VAL A 8 -17.03 -3.43 -6.22
CA VAL A 8 -16.17 -4.37 -5.48
C VAL A 8 -14.71 -3.92 -5.53
N THR A 9 -14.23 -3.41 -6.66
CA THR A 9 -12.83 -2.92 -6.77
C THR A 9 -12.61 -1.66 -5.92
N ALA A 10 -13.58 -0.73 -5.87
CA ALA A 10 -13.52 0.46 -5.03
C ALA A 10 -13.58 0.10 -3.53
N MET A 11 -14.48 -0.82 -3.14
CA MET A 11 -14.60 -1.28 -1.75
C MET A 11 -13.35 -2.00 -1.27
N VAL A 12 -12.74 -2.81 -2.12
CA VAL A 12 -11.49 -3.54 -1.81
C VAL A 12 -10.31 -2.59 -1.72
N ARG A 13 -10.23 -1.60 -2.61
CA ARG A 13 -9.21 -0.53 -2.49
C ARG A 13 -9.39 0.25 -1.20
N ALA A 14 -10.60 0.63 -0.82
CA ALA A 14 -10.85 1.30 0.46
C ALA A 14 -10.45 0.43 1.67
N ILE A 15 -10.79 -0.87 1.65
CA ILE A 15 -10.47 -1.80 2.75
C ILE A 15 -8.97 -2.12 2.83
N MET A 16 -8.21 -2.06 1.74
CA MET A 16 -6.75 -2.24 1.74
C MET A 16 -5.98 -0.95 2.03
N VAL A 17 -6.45 0.18 1.53
CA VAL A 17 -5.78 1.48 1.65
C VAL A 17 -5.93 2.05 3.05
N VAL A 18 -7.08 1.85 3.71
CA VAL A 18 -7.32 2.33 5.09
C VAL A 18 -6.35 1.75 6.12
N PRO A 19 -6.11 0.42 6.22
CA PRO A 19 -5.15 -0.13 7.17
C PRO A 19 -3.69 0.15 6.76
N CYS A 20 -3.39 0.30 5.47
CA CYS A 20 -2.05 0.63 4.98
C CYS A 20 -1.69 2.11 5.24
N LEU A 21 -2.64 3.03 5.08
CA LEU A 21 -2.51 4.45 5.44
C LEU A 21 -2.45 4.67 6.96
N LEU A 22 -3.22 3.89 7.74
CA LEU A 22 -3.15 3.92 9.21
C LEU A 22 -1.80 3.45 9.76
N LEU A 23 -1.08 2.60 9.03
CA LEU A 23 0.24 2.08 9.42
C LEU A 23 1.41 2.96 8.98
N LEU A 24 1.24 3.81 7.96
CA LEU A 24 2.37 4.54 7.34
C LEU A 24 2.48 6.02 7.68
N GLY A 25 1.48 6.65 8.33
CA GLY A 25 1.62 8.00 8.92
C GLY A 25 2.15 9.09 7.98
N LEU A 26 2.07 8.89 6.66
CA LEU A 26 2.49 9.87 5.67
C LEU A 26 1.33 10.85 5.46
N ALA A 27 1.61 12.12 5.72
CA ALA A 27 0.73 13.23 5.38
C ALA A 27 0.23 13.05 3.95
N SER A 28 -1.09 13.00 3.80
CA SER A 28 -1.78 12.95 2.53
C SER A 28 -1.45 14.20 1.73
N VAL A 29 -0.50 14.11 0.79
CA VAL A 29 -0.55 14.95 -0.41
C VAL A 29 -1.76 14.44 -1.16
N SER A 30 -2.90 15.12 -1.00
CA SER A 30 -4.11 14.81 -1.75
C SER A 30 -3.79 14.96 -3.22
N ALA A 31 -3.84 13.85 -3.95
CA ALA A 31 -3.68 13.86 -5.38
C ALA A 31 -4.93 14.54 -5.96
N GLN A 32 -4.81 15.83 -6.29
CA GLN A 32 -5.90 16.64 -6.82
C GLN A 32 -6.15 16.29 -8.28
N GLU A 33 -7.37 15.82 -8.57
CA GLU A 33 -7.77 15.46 -9.94
C GLU A 33 -7.98 16.73 -10.77
N VAL A 34 -7.46 16.75 -11.99
CA VAL A 34 -7.65 17.89 -12.90
C VAL A 34 -8.98 17.72 -13.62
N VAL A 35 -9.98 18.52 -13.25
CA VAL A 35 -11.35 18.43 -13.76
C VAL A 35 -11.52 19.20 -15.07
N GLY A 36 -10.74 20.24 -15.29
CA GLY A 36 -10.87 21.09 -16.47
C GLY A 36 -9.58 21.81 -16.84
N HIS A 37 -9.55 22.34 -18.05
CA HIS A 37 -8.49 23.24 -18.48
C HIS A 37 -9.04 24.33 -19.40
N SER A 38 -8.39 25.49 -19.39
CA SER A 38 -8.67 26.58 -20.32
C SER A 38 -7.35 27.24 -20.73
N ALA A 39 -7.22 27.53 -22.02
CA ALA A 39 -6.09 28.26 -22.56
C ALA A 39 -6.56 29.64 -23.03
N GLU A 40 -5.87 30.70 -22.59
CA GLU A 40 -6.11 32.07 -23.03
C GLU A 40 -4.79 32.68 -23.53
N ARG A 41 -4.87 33.44 -24.62
CA ARG A 41 -3.72 34.13 -25.22
C ARG A 41 -4.01 35.62 -25.25
N ALA A 42 -3.23 36.39 -24.51
CA ALA A 42 -3.35 37.83 -24.40
C ALA A 42 -2.03 38.49 -24.83
N GLY A 43 -1.91 38.86 -26.11
CA GLY A 43 -0.72 39.50 -26.65
C GLY A 43 0.51 38.59 -26.61
N SER A 44 1.54 38.99 -25.85
CA SER A 44 2.77 38.20 -25.63
C SER A 44 2.68 37.22 -24.46
N GLU A 45 1.54 37.20 -23.75
CA GLU A 45 1.30 36.29 -22.63
C GLU A 45 0.38 35.15 -23.07
N SER A 46 0.79 33.93 -22.72
CA SER A 46 -0.02 32.73 -22.92
C SER A 46 -0.31 32.10 -21.55
N LEU A 47 -1.57 31.87 -21.24
CA LEU A 47 -2.04 31.44 -19.93
C LEU A 47 -2.81 30.12 -20.08
N LEU A 48 -2.41 29.11 -19.33
CA LEU A 48 -3.04 27.80 -19.27
C LEU A 48 -3.47 27.55 -17.83
N THR A 49 -4.78 27.63 -17.59
CA THR A 49 -5.37 27.36 -16.28
C THR A 49 -5.91 25.94 -16.25
N PHE A 50 -5.52 25.18 -15.25
CA PHE A 50 -6.11 23.89 -14.90
C PHE A 50 -7.01 24.07 -13.70
N GLN A 51 -8.24 23.58 -13.79
CA GLN A 51 -9.17 23.54 -12.66
C GLN A 51 -9.02 22.19 -11.96
N LEU A 52 -8.78 22.24 -10.66
CA LEU A 52 -8.63 21.09 -9.77
C LEU A 52 -9.99 20.73 -9.15
N ASP A 53 -10.14 19.48 -8.72
CA ASP A 53 -11.36 18.94 -8.11
C ASP A 53 -11.75 19.61 -6.79
N ASP A 54 -10.79 20.16 -6.06
CA ASP A 54 -10.99 20.94 -4.85
C ASP A 54 -11.43 22.39 -5.11
N GLY A 55 -11.62 22.76 -6.39
CA GLY A 55 -11.93 24.11 -6.83
C GLY A 55 -10.71 25.02 -6.93
N GLY A 56 -9.51 24.50 -6.69
CA GLY A 56 -8.26 25.20 -6.92
C GLY A 56 -7.99 25.42 -8.40
N GLU A 57 -7.20 26.46 -8.71
CA GLU A 57 -6.71 26.71 -10.07
C GLU A 57 -5.19 26.64 -10.09
N LEU A 58 -4.65 25.89 -11.04
CA LEU A 58 -3.22 25.89 -11.36
C LEU A 58 -3.01 26.67 -12.65
N VAL A 59 -2.39 27.84 -12.54
CA VAL A 59 -2.17 28.75 -13.66
C VAL A 59 -0.72 28.65 -14.11
N ILE A 60 -0.50 28.14 -15.31
CA ILE A 60 0.80 28.18 -15.99
C ILE A 60 0.78 29.37 -16.96
N SER A 61 1.64 30.36 -16.76
CA SER A 61 1.76 31.48 -17.69
C SER A 61 3.14 31.56 -18.31
N LEU A 62 3.20 31.85 -19.60
CA LEU A 62 4.42 32.08 -20.36
C LEU A 62 4.48 33.56 -20.73
N LYS A 63 5.45 34.29 -20.17
CA LYS A 63 5.66 35.72 -20.42
C LYS A 63 7.13 35.98 -20.69
N GLU A 64 7.44 36.63 -21.81
CA GLU A 64 8.81 37.05 -22.18
C GLU A 64 9.83 35.89 -22.17
N GLY A 65 9.41 34.68 -22.55
CA GLY A 65 10.27 33.50 -22.52
C GLY A 65 10.53 32.95 -21.11
N ARG A 66 9.78 33.37 -20.09
CA ARG A 66 9.80 32.79 -18.74
C ARG A 66 8.49 32.07 -18.46
N VAL A 67 8.57 30.90 -17.83
CA VAL A 67 7.43 30.12 -17.36
C VAL A 67 7.17 30.46 -15.90
N PHE A 68 5.95 30.87 -15.60
CA PHE A 68 5.46 31.15 -14.27
C PHE A 68 4.40 30.11 -13.90
N LEU A 69 4.36 29.72 -12.63
CA LEU A 69 3.32 28.89 -12.05
C LEU A 69 2.67 29.66 -10.91
N ASN A 70 1.37 29.88 -11.00
CA ASN A 70 0.61 30.71 -10.05
C ASN A 70 1.27 32.07 -9.80
N GLY A 71 1.83 32.67 -10.87
CA GLY A 71 2.53 33.96 -10.83
C GLY A 71 3.98 33.93 -10.36
N SER A 72 4.50 32.79 -9.88
CA SER A 72 5.89 32.65 -9.45
C SER A 72 6.77 32.16 -10.62
N PRO A 73 7.90 32.81 -10.94
CA PRO A 73 8.77 32.39 -12.03
C PRO A 73 9.45 31.06 -11.68
N ILE A 74 9.22 30.03 -12.49
CA ILE A 74 9.83 28.71 -12.31
C ILE A 74 11.09 28.57 -13.17
N ALA A 75 11.05 29.07 -14.40
CA ALA A 75 12.14 28.86 -15.35
C ALA A 75 12.23 29.90 -16.45
N GLU A 76 13.45 30.06 -16.99
CA GLU A 76 13.76 30.84 -18.17
C GLU A 76 14.01 29.91 -19.37
N VAL A 77 13.20 30.04 -20.42
CA VAL A 77 13.28 29.24 -21.64
C VAL A 77 14.27 29.91 -22.59
N ARG A 78 15.54 29.48 -22.55
CA ARG A 78 16.61 30.09 -23.38
C ARG A 78 16.59 29.64 -24.84
N GLN A 79 15.97 28.50 -25.14
CA GLN A 79 15.95 27.96 -26.50
C GLN A 79 14.67 28.35 -27.23
N ARG A 80 14.81 28.95 -28.42
CA ARG A 80 13.65 29.33 -29.26
C ARG A 80 12.74 28.14 -29.60
N HIS A 81 13.29 26.93 -29.72
CA HIS A 81 12.52 25.72 -30.02
C HIS A 81 11.58 25.32 -28.88
N ALA A 82 12.01 25.42 -27.62
CA ALA A 82 11.16 25.14 -26.47
C ALA A 82 9.98 26.12 -26.37
N THR A 83 10.20 27.40 -26.67
CA THR A 83 9.12 28.40 -26.75
C THR A 83 8.11 28.04 -27.83
N GLN A 84 8.56 27.57 -29.00
CA GLN A 84 7.66 27.13 -30.08
C GLN A 84 6.86 25.90 -29.67
N SER A 85 7.47 24.90 -29.02
CA SER A 85 6.79 23.68 -28.57
C SER A 85 5.75 23.96 -27.46
N ILE A 86 6.02 24.91 -26.56
CA ILE A 86 5.04 25.35 -25.56
C ILE A 86 3.90 26.11 -26.25
N GLN A 87 4.21 26.99 -27.20
CA GLN A 87 3.19 27.72 -27.95
C GLN A 87 2.29 26.78 -28.77
N THR A 88 2.86 25.77 -29.44
CA THR A 88 2.06 24.78 -30.17
C THR A 88 1.19 23.94 -29.23
N LEU A 89 1.67 23.64 -28.02
CA LEU A 89 0.89 22.94 -27.00
C LEU A 89 -0.27 23.81 -26.48
N ILE A 90 -0.04 25.10 -26.24
CA ILE A 90 -1.09 26.04 -25.81
C ILE A 90 -2.11 26.26 -26.93
N ASP A 91 -1.66 26.43 -28.19
CA ASP A 91 -2.55 26.57 -29.34
C ASP A 91 -3.35 25.26 -29.58
N SER A 92 -2.79 24.10 -29.23
CA SER A 92 -3.48 22.80 -29.29
C SER A 92 -4.39 22.52 -28.09
N ALA A 93 -4.22 23.24 -26.97
CA ALA A 93 -5.00 23.03 -25.75
C ALA A 93 -6.49 23.32 -25.94
N ALA A 94 -6.88 24.12 -26.94
CA ALA A 94 -8.28 24.32 -27.30
C ALA A 94 -8.94 23.07 -27.94
N ILE A 95 -8.13 22.13 -28.45
CA ILE A 95 -8.56 20.97 -29.24
C ILE A 95 -8.33 19.66 -28.48
N LEU A 96 -7.27 19.60 -27.66
CA LEU A 96 -6.89 18.42 -26.88
C LEU A 96 -7.78 18.26 -25.65
N ASN A 97 -8.08 17.02 -25.27
CA ASN A 97 -8.73 16.76 -23.98
C ASN A 97 -7.72 16.86 -22.81
N THR A 98 -8.21 16.99 -21.57
CA THR A 98 -7.36 17.20 -20.38
C THR A 98 -6.27 16.14 -20.26
N GLY A 99 -6.60 14.86 -20.44
CA GLY A 99 -5.61 13.76 -20.34
C GLY A 99 -4.57 13.79 -21.45
N GLN A 100 -4.95 14.14 -22.69
CA GLN A 100 -4.01 14.32 -23.81
C GLN A 100 -3.10 15.52 -23.61
N LEU A 101 -3.64 16.63 -23.08
CA LEU A 101 -2.86 17.80 -22.72
C LEU A 101 -1.86 17.47 -21.61
N LEU A 102 -2.27 16.70 -20.61
CA LEU A 102 -1.39 16.22 -19.53
C LEU A 102 -0.29 15.31 -20.08
N ALA A 103 -0.63 14.37 -20.96
CA ALA A 103 0.31 13.49 -21.62
C ALA A 103 1.31 14.27 -22.50
N ALA A 104 0.83 15.27 -23.25
CA ALA A 104 1.67 16.14 -24.06
C ALA A 104 2.63 16.97 -23.19
N LEU A 105 2.17 17.48 -22.04
CA LEU A 105 3.02 18.15 -21.05
C LEU A 105 4.07 17.20 -20.44
N GLN A 106 3.70 15.95 -20.16
CA GLN A 106 4.65 14.93 -19.71
C GLN A 106 5.67 14.56 -20.79
N GLN A 107 5.29 14.55 -22.07
CA GLN A 107 6.21 14.30 -23.16
C GLN A 107 7.17 15.49 -23.37
N LEU A 108 6.69 16.72 -23.19
CA LEU A 108 7.49 17.94 -23.21
C LEU A 108 8.58 17.93 -22.12
N ARG A 109 8.30 17.32 -20.97
CA ARG A 109 9.23 17.12 -19.84
C ARG A 109 10.41 16.22 -20.20
N MET A 110 10.22 15.22 -21.07
CA MET A 110 11.28 14.27 -21.43
C MET A 110 12.25 14.79 -22.51
N GLY A 111 11.87 15.86 -23.21
CA GLY A 111 12.60 16.37 -24.36
C GLY A 111 13.89 17.10 -23.99
N GLU A 112 13.82 18.29 -23.38
CA GLU A 112 14.96 19.23 -23.47
C GLU A 112 15.06 20.24 -22.32
N MET A 113 14.27 20.13 -21.26
CA MET A 113 14.21 21.17 -20.22
C MET A 113 14.55 20.61 -18.84
N GLY A 114 15.68 21.05 -18.28
CA GLY A 114 16.06 20.85 -16.86
C GLY A 114 15.11 21.59 -15.91
N LEU A 115 13.87 21.14 -15.87
CA LEU A 115 12.73 21.71 -15.16
C LEU A 115 12.35 20.82 -13.97
N ASP A 116 13.28 20.58 -13.06
CA ASP A 116 13.08 19.66 -11.92
C ASP A 116 11.88 20.06 -11.03
N SER A 117 11.58 21.36 -10.95
CA SER A 117 10.45 21.95 -10.22
C SER A 117 9.09 21.77 -10.92
N LEU A 118 9.05 21.89 -12.25
CA LEU A 118 7.83 21.62 -13.04
C LEU A 118 7.56 20.11 -13.09
N SER A 119 8.63 19.30 -13.03
CA SER A 119 8.62 17.87 -12.86
C SER A 119 7.89 17.42 -11.59
N ALA A 120 8.09 18.14 -10.47
CA ALA A 120 7.41 17.86 -9.21
C ALA A 120 5.91 18.24 -9.27
N ALA A 121 5.59 19.41 -9.83
CA ALA A 121 4.21 19.89 -9.97
C ALA A 121 3.38 19.03 -10.95
N VAL A 122 3.96 18.62 -12.09
CA VAL A 122 3.29 17.74 -13.06
C VAL A 122 3.25 16.29 -12.55
N ALA A 123 4.26 15.81 -11.81
CA ALA A 123 4.18 14.50 -11.16
C ALA A 123 3.07 14.45 -10.10
N SER A 124 2.82 15.53 -9.35
CA SER A 124 1.68 15.60 -8.43
C SER A 124 0.34 15.59 -9.15
N LEU A 125 0.22 16.24 -10.32
CA LEU A 125 -0.99 16.19 -11.15
C LEU A 125 -1.20 14.81 -11.80
N ALA A 126 -0.14 14.19 -12.33
CA ALA A 126 -0.20 12.89 -12.99
C ALA A 126 -0.48 11.73 -12.02
N ALA A 127 0.04 11.82 -10.79
CA ALA A 127 -0.26 10.87 -9.73
C ALA A 127 -1.74 10.90 -9.31
N ALA A 128 -2.45 12.02 -9.55
CA ALA A 128 -3.88 12.14 -9.28
C ALA A 128 -4.75 11.44 -10.33
N GLU A 129 -4.42 11.57 -11.61
CA GLU A 129 -5.17 10.94 -12.71
C GLU A 129 -5.03 9.39 -12.69
N ALA A 130 -3.88 8.88 -12.27
CA ALA A 130 -3.66 7.43 -12.10
C ALA A 130 -4.51 6.82 -10.96
N MET A 131 -5.15 7.63 -10.11
CA MET A 131 -5.91 7.19 -8.96
C MET A 131 -7.43 7.04 -9.22
N VAL A 132 -7.96 7.47 -10.38
CA VAL A 132 -9.40 7.36 -10.74
C VAL A 132 -9.62 6.82 -12.16
N PRO A 133 -9.94 5.52 -12.32
CA PRO A 133 -10.59 5.02 -13.53
C PRO A 133 -12.06 4.63 -13.22
N GLY A 134 -13.00 5.48 -13.64
CA GLY A 134 -14.38 5.06 -13.94
C GLY A 134 -15.48 5.71 -13.10
N ALA A 135 -15.89 6.93 -13.47
CA ALA A 135 -17.15 7.51 -13.00
C ALA A 135 -17.78 8.47 -14.03
N VAL A 136 -18.09 8.01 -15.25
CA VAL A 136 -19.11 8.67 -16.10
C VAL A 136 -19.88 7.63 -16.91
N ALA A 137 -21.08 7.26 -16.43
CA ALA A 137 -22.28 6.97 -17.25
C ALA A 137 -23.40 6.39 -16.37
N ALA A 138 -24.41 7.23 -16.04
CA ALA A 138 -25.84 6.94 -16.23
C ALA A 138 -26.72 8.01 -15.55
N THR A 139 -26.96 9.12 -16.25
CA THR A 139 -28.21 9.88 -16.09
C THR A 139 -28.64 10.40 -17.46
N THR A 140 -29.39 9.57 -18.19
CA THR A 140 -30.12 10.00 -19.38
C THR A 140 -31.60 9.75 -19.11
N GLY A 141 -32.35 10.83 -18.97
CA GLY A 141 -33.79 10.83 -18.71
C GLY A 141 -34.44 12.10 -19.24
N SER A 142 -34.80 12.04 -20.53
CA SER A 142 -35.88 12.73 -21.26
C SER A 142 -36.11 14.25 -21.13
N ALA A 143 -36.01 14.88 -22.30
CA ALA A 143 -37.03 15.73 -22.94
C ALA A 143 -37.54 16.98 -22.21
N GLY A 144 -37.20 18.14 -22.78
CA GLY A 144 -37.83 19.42 -22.46
C GLY A 144 -37.28 20.53 -23.36
N ALA A 145 -37.69 20.55 -24.62
CA ALA A 145 -37.45 21.66 -25.52
C ALA A 145 -38.08 22.93 -24.94
N SER A 146 -37.29 23.98 -24.73
CA SER A 146 -37.74 25.35 -24.58
C SER A 146 -36.59 26.29 -24.93
N ALA A 147 -36.50 26.59 -26.21
CA ALA A 147 -35.75 27.74 -26.71
C ALA A 147 -36.49 29.01 -26.30
N ILE A 148 -35.94 29.77 -25.37
CA ILE A 148 -36.26 31.20 -25.21
C ILE A 148 -34.99 31.96 -25.55
N ALA A 149 -34.93 32.41 -26.80
CA ALA A 149 -33.97 33.39 -27.26
C ALA A 149 -34.28 34.73 -26.58
N ARG A 150 -33.46 35.13 -25.60
CA ARG A 150 -33.37 36.53 -25.17
C ARG A 150 -32.33 37.21 -26.06
N ILE A 151 -32.84 37.95 -27.04
CA ILE A 151 -32.07 38.86 -27.87
C ILE A 151 -31.72 40.07 -27.01
N GLU A 152 -30.44 40.21 -26.67
CA GLU A 152 -29.86 41.45 -26.17
C GLU A 152 -28.60 41.72 -27.00
N ALA A 153 -28.55 42.88 -27.63
CA ALA A 153 -27.49 43.35 -28.50
C ALA A 153 -26.93 44.68 -27.95
N PRO A 154 -25.84 45.25 -28.49
CA PRO A 154 -24.48 44.69 -28.53
C PRO A 154 -23.45 45.75 -28.05
N ARG A 155 -22.42 45.37 -27.25
CA ARG A 155 -21.15 46.14 -27.18
C ARG A 155 -20.08 45.46 -26.31
N ALA A 156 -19.13 44.77 -26.95
CA ALA A 156 -17.71 44.60 -26.56
C ALA A 156 -17.07 43.46 -27.40
N PRO A 157 -15.75 43.52 -27.67
CA PRO A 157 -15.12 42.71 -28.72
C PRO A 157 -15.09 41.21 -28.41
N ASN A 158 -15.76 40.44 -29.28
CA ASN A 158 -15.51 39.07 -29.72
C ASN A 158 -14.66 38.16 -28.80
N ARG A 159 -15.19 37.80 -27.63
CA ARG A 159 -14.71 36.64 -26.87
C ARG A 159 -15.52 35.42 -27.33
N VAL A 160 -14.98 34.70 -28.32
CA VAL A 160 -15.56 33.43 -28.76
C VAL A 160 -15.16 32.36 -27.75
N THR A 161 -15.97 32.18 -26.71
CA THR A 161 -15.84 31.03 -25.81
C THR A 161 -16.43 29.82 -26.53
N VAL A 162 -15.59 29.08 -27.26
CA VAL A 162 -16.00 27.78 -27.81
C VAL A 162 -15.98 26.78 -26.66
N THR A 163 -17.13 26.59 -26.01
CA THR A 163 -17.32 25.45 -25.12
C THR A 163 -17.58 24.23 -26.02
N THR A 164 -16.51 23.59 -26.50
CA THR A 164 -16.61 22.30 -27.18
C THR A 164 -17.03 21.25 -26.15
N VAL A 165 -18.28 20.79 -26.22
CA VAL A 165 -18.69 19.54 -25.57
C VAL A 165 -18.14 18.41 -26.45
N PRO A 166 -17.12 17.66 -26.03
CA PRO A 166 -16.50 16.67 -26.88
C PRO A 166 -17.42 15.45 -27.00
N ASP A 167 -17.87 15.16 -28.22
CA ASP A 167 -18.40 13.83 -28.57
C ASP A 167 -17.27 12.80 -28.37
N ALA A 168 -17.58 11.77 -27.59
CA ALA A 168 -16.66 10.72 -27.19
C ALA A 168 -16.24 9.83 -28.38
N SER A 169 -15.29 10.28 -29.19
CA SER A 169 -14.52 9.38 -30.05
C SER A 169 -13.42 8.73 -29.22
N VAL A 170 -13.75 7.57 -28.63
CA VAL A 170 -12.83 6.66 -27.95
C VAL A 170 -11.78 6.18 -28.96
N SER A 171 -10.59 6.78 -28.95
CA SER A 171 -9.41 6.23 -29.61
C SER A 171 -8.65 5.35 -28.62
N ILE A 172 -8.85 4.03 -28.73
CA ILE A 172 -8.07 3.02 -28.02
C ILE A 172 -6.71 2.92 -28.72
N GLY A 173 -5.83 3.88 -28.44
CA GLY A 173 -4.41 3.84 -28.80
C GLY A 173 -3.66 2.93 -27.84
N GLY A 174 -3.81 1.62 -28.03
CA GLY A 174 -3.15 0.61 -27.23
C GLY A 174 -1.67 0.48 -27.54
N GLU A 175 -0.82 1.14 -26.75
CA GLU A 175 0.45 0.51 -26.38
C GLU A 175 0.09 -0.70 -25.52
N ARG A 176 0.03 -1.87 -26.16
CA ARG A 176 -0.02 -3.16 -25.48
C ARG A 176 1.28 -3.28 -24.69
N ALA A 177 1.32 -2.73 -23.48
CA ALA A 177 2.26 -3.17 -22.46
C ALA A 177 2.21 -4.69 -22.50
N SER A 178 3.30 -5.30 -22.97
CA SER A 178 3.30 -6.74 -23.23
C SER A 178 2.84 -7.41 -21.95
N PHE A 179 1.91 -8.35 -22.05
CA PHE A 179 1.40 -9.08 -20.90
C PHE A 179 2.55 -9.61 -20.01
N ALA A 180 3.64 -10.03 -20.65
CA ALA A 180 4.90 -10.38 -20.02
C ALA A 180 5.51 -9.22 -19.22
N GLY A 181 5.60 -8.01 -19.77
CA GLY A 181 6.10 -6.82 -19.07
C GLY A 181 5.30 -6.47 -17.81
N ALA A 182 3.97 -6.56 -17.86
CA ALA A 182 3.11 -6.32 -16.69
C ALA A 182 3.31 -7.37 -15.59
N ILE A 183 3.41 -8.66 -15.95
CA ILE A 183 3.70 -9.73 -14.99
C ILE A 183 5.09 -9.56 -14.38
N VAL A 184 6.11 -9.29 -15.20
CA VAL A 184 7.49 -9.13 -14.74
C VAL A 184 7.61 -7.95 -13.79
N ALA A 185 6.99 -6.80 -14.10
CA ALA A 185 6.97 -5.65 -13.21
C ALA A 185 6.26 -5.97 -11.87
N GLY A 186 5.10 -6.62 -11.92
CA GLY A 186 4.36 -7.03 -10.72
C GLY A 186 5.13 -8.03 -9.86
N ALA A 187 5.74 -9.04 -10.50
CA ALA A 187 6.57 -10.04 -9.83
C ALA A 187 7.83 -9.42 -9.21
N THR A 188 8.46 -8.46 -9.88
CA THR A 188 9.65 -7.76 -9.39
C THR A 188 9.32 -6.94 -8.14
N ASN A 189 8.22 -6.19 -8.16
CA ASN A 189 7.79 -5.41 -7.00
C ASN A 189 7.46 -6.31 -5.81
N LEU A 190 6.71 -7.40 -6.07
CA LEU A 190 6.32 -8.34 -5.02
C LEU A 190 7.55 -9.07 -4.45
N LEU A 191 8.49 -9.50 -5.31
CA LEU A 191 9.76 -10.08 -4.88
C LEU A 191 10.56 -9.07 -4.02
N ALA A 192 10.65 -7.81 -4.42
CA ALA A 192 11.36 -6.78 -3.67
C ALA A 192 10.76 -6.57 -2.27
N VAL A 193 9.43 -6.49 -2.15
CA VAL A 193 8.74 -6.37 -0.87
C VAL A 193 9.00 -7.58 0.03
N PHE A 194 8.87 -8.80 -0.51
CA PHE A 194 9.13 -10.02 0.26
C PHE A 194 10.61 -10.18 0.63
N LEU A 195 11.53 -9.73 -0.22
CA LEU A 195 12.96 -9.72 0.08
C LEU A 195 13.26 -8.73 1.21
N ALA A 196 12.71 -7.52 1.15
CA ALA A 196 12.83 -6.52 2.22
C ALA A 196 12.25 -7.04 3.54
N LEU A 197 11.09 -7.69 3.49
CA LEU A 197 10.47 -8.32 4.66
C LEU A 197 11.29 -9.50 5.20
N GLY A 198 11.92 -10.26 4.31
CA GLY A 198 12.85 -11.33 4.64
C GLY A 198 14.08 -10.82 5.38
N PHE A 199 14.72 -9.75 4.87
CA PHE A 199 15.85 -9.10 5.55
C PHE A 199 15.45 -8.51 6.90
N MET A 200 14.28 -7.88 6.97
CA MET A 200 13.77 -7.34 8.23
C MET A 200 13.52 -8.47 9.25
N GLY A 201 12.95 -9.58 8.81
CA GLY A 201 12.76 -10.75 9.65
C GLY A 201 14.03 -11.46 10.08
N LEU A 202 15.04 -11.45 9.22
CA LEU A 202 16.39 -11.94 9.54
C LEU A 202 17.01 -11.08 10.64
N GLY A 203 16.92 -9.75 10.52
CA GLY A 203 17.32 -8.82 11.58
C GLY A 203 16.59 -9.12 12.89
N PHE A 204 15.27 -9.31 12.85
CA PHE A 204 14.50 -9.62 14.05
C PHE A 204 14.90 -10.96 14.69
N LEU A 205 15.17 -12.00 13.90
CA LEU A 205 15.64 -13.29 14.40
C LEU A 205 17.03 -13.20 15.06
N PHE A 206 17.89 -12.32 14.55
CA PHE A 206 19.21 -12.08 15.12
C PHE A 206 19.13 -11.40 16.48
N PHE A 207 18.22 -10.43 16.66
CA PHE A 207 18.09 -9.67 17.90
C PHE A 207 17.16 -10.34 18.94
N ALA A 208 16.15 -11.10 18.52
CA ALA A 208 15.08 -11.59 19.39
C ALA A 208 14.62 -13.04 19.06
N PRO A 209 15.53 -14.04 19.06
CA PRO A 209 15.19 -15.41 18.64
C PRO A 209 14.18 -16.09 19.56
N ARG A 210 14.27 -15.85 20.89
CA ARG A 210 13.39 -16.47 21.90
C ARG A 210 11.95 -15.95 21.84
N GLN A 211 11.80 -14.66 21.56
CA GLN A 211 10.51 -14.00 21.50
C GLN A 211 9.69 -14.54 20.33
N LEU A 212 10.33 -14.76 19.17
CA LEU A 212 9.68 -15.35 18.00
C LEU A 212 9.17 -16.77 18.24
N GLU A 213 9.92 -17.59 18.97
CA GLU A 213 9.53 -18.97 19.25
C GLU A 213 8.27 -19.04 20.12
N THR A 214 8.20 -18.20 21.15
CA THR A 214 7.03 -18.10 22.03
C THR A 214 5.78 -17.62 21.27
N VAL A 215 5.95 -16.65 20.37
CA VAL A 215 4.84 -16.12 19.55
C VAL A 215 4.37 -17.19 18.55
N ALA A 216 5.29 -17.89 17.89
CA ALA A 216 4.96 -18.96 16.94
C ALA A 216 4.18 -20.09 17.60
N ASP A 217 4.60 -20.55 18.78
CA ASP A 217 3.88 -21.58 19.55
C ASP A 217 2.45 -21.14 19.92
N THR A 218 2.28 -19.86 20.23
CA THR A 218 0.98 -19.29 20.59
C THR A 218 0.03 -19.23 19.38
N VAL A 219 0.55 -18.84 18.21
CA VAL A 219 -0.21 -18.84 16.95
C VAL A 219 -0.68 -20.25 16.61
N TRP A 220 0.19 -21.25 16.77
CA TRP A 220 -0.12 -22.65 16.47
C TRP A 220 -1.23 -23.25 17.32
N HIS A 221 -1.12 -23.09 18.64
CA HIS A 221 -2.06 -23.73 19.57
C HIS A 221 -3.38 -22.97 19.71
N SER A 222 -3.38 -21.67 19.41
CA SER A 222 -4.50 -20.80 19.70
C SER A 222 -4.77 -19.76 18.62
N PHE A 223 -4.62 -20.14 17.35
CA PHE A 223 -4.81 -19.27 16.19
C PHE A 223 -6.05 -18.38 16.30
N TRP A 224 -7.22 -18.96 16.58
CA TRP A 224 -8.47 -18.21 16.68
C TRP A 224 -8.48 -17.20 17.84
N ARG A 225 -7.88 -17.56 18.99
CA ARG A 225 -7.78 -16.66 20.15
C ARG A 225 -6.81 -15.50 19.85
N SER A 226 -5.68 -15.82 19.22
CA SER A 226 -4.70 -14.82 18.78
C SER A 226 -5.28 -13.90 17.72
N PHE A 227 -6.01 -14.42 16.74
CA PHE A 227 -6.72 -13.62 15.75
C PHE A 227 -7.73 -12.66 16.39
N LEU A 228 -8.62 -13.17 17.25
CA LEU A 228 -9.60 -12.33 17.95
C LEU A 228 -8.92 -11.27 18.83
N ALA A 229 -7.86 -11.63 19.55
CA ALA A 229 -7.12 -10.67 20.35
C ALA A 229 -6.50 -9.55 19.49
N GLY A 230 -5.94 -9.89 18.33
CA GLY A 230 -5.43 -8.90 17.39
C GLY A 230 -6.52 -8.00 16.82
N LEU A 231 -7.67 -8.60 16.47
CA LEU A 231 -8.84 -7.89 15.95
C LEU A 231 -9.41 -6.90 16.97
N PHE A 232 -9.52 -7.30 18.25
CA PHE A 232 -9.94 -6.40 19.32
C PHE A 232 -8.86 -5.36 19.69
N ALA A 233 -7.59 -5.69 19.48
CA ALA A 233 -6.52 -4.74 19.73
C ALA A 233 -6.51 -3.59 18.71
N GLN A 234 -6.85 -3.81 17.45
CA GLN A 234 -6.91 -2.76 16.42
C GLN A 234 -7.69 -1.50 16.85
N PRO A 235 -8.96 -1.57 17.29
CA PRO A 235 -9.69 -0.40 17.79
C PRO A 235 -9.21 0.07 19.17
N LEU A 236 -8.55 -0.79 19.96
CA LEU A 236 -8.06 -0.47 21.30
C LEU A 236 -6.69 0.22 21.30
N ILE A 237 -5.93 0.11 20.20
CA ILE A 237 -4.65 0.81 20.00
C ILE A 237 -4.86 2.33 20.07
N LEU A 238 -5.92 2.84 19.43
CA LEU A 238 -6.18 4.28 19.39
C LEU A 238 -6.43 4.89 20.79
N PRO A 239 -7.34 4.37 21.63
CA PRO A 239 -7.51 4.86 22.99
C PRO A 239 -6.30 4.57 23.88
N ALA A 240 -5.59 3.45 23.70
CA ALA A 240 -4.36 3.18 24.45
C ALA A 240 -3.27 4.21 24.15
N PHE A 241 -3.09 4.56 22.87
CA PHE A 241 -2.19 5.62 22.45
C PHE A 241 -2.62 6.99 22.98
N GLY A 242 -3.91 7.30 22.90
CA GLY A 242 -4.47 8.53 23.47
C GLY A 242 -4.22 8.65 24.98
N MET A 243 -4.44 7.58 25.75
CA MET A 243 -4.15 7.53 27.18
C MET A 243 -2.66 7.70 27.47
N LEU A 244 -1.78 7.08 26.66
CA LEU A 244 -0.34 7.26 26.76
C LEU A 244 0.07 8.72 26.51
N LEU A 245 -0.47 9.35 25.46
CA LEU A 245 -0.21 10.75 25.16
C LEU A 245 -0.73 11.68 26.25
N VAL A 246 -1.96 11.48 26.73
CA VAL A 246 -2.54 12.28 27.82
C VAL A 246 -1.70 12.16 29.09
N GLY A 247 -1.33 10.94 29.49
CA GLY A 247 -0.47 10.72 30.64
C GLY A 247 0.89 11.42 30.51
N LEU A 248 1.45 11.43 29.30
CA LEU A 248 2.73 12.08 29.02
C LEU A 248 2.60 13.62 29.03
N VAL A 249 1.56 14.17 28.42
CA VAL A 249 1.26 15.62 28.39
C VAL A 249 1.01 16.19 29.79
N LEU A 250 0.42 15.40 30.70
CA LEU A 250 0.17 15.83 32.08
C LEU A 250 1.45 15.99 32.93
N THR A 251 2.62 15.60 32.41
CA THR A 251 3.90 15.72 33.11
C THR A 251 4.83 16.70 32.39
N ILE A 252 5.58 17.51 33.14
CA ILE A 252 6.56 18.46 32.58
C ILE A 252 7.61 17.71 31.74
N VAL A 253 8.14 16.60 32.28
CA VAL A 253 9.11 15.74 31.58
C VAL A 253 8.49 15.10 30.34
N GLY A 254 7.23 14.69 30.41
CA GLY A 254 6.60 13.99 29.30
C GLY A 254 6.39 14.85 28.06
N ILE A 255 6.11 16.15 28.21
CA ILE A 255 6.04 17.06 27.04
C ILE A 255 7.35 17.01 26.23
N LEU A 256 8.51 16.92 26.89
CA LEU A 256 9.80 16.77 26.19
C LEU A 256 9.97 15.39 25.54
N VAL A 257 9.42 14.34 26.13
CA VAL A 257 9.52 12.94 25.64
C VAL A 257 8.48 12.64 24.54
N LEU A 258 7.46 13.47 24.38
CA LEU A 258 6.34 13.27 23.47
C LEU A 258 6.71 12.87 22.04
N PRO A 259 7.63 13.56 21.32
CA PRO A 259 8.00 13.13 19.97
C PRO A 259 8.63 11.73 19.94
N PHE A 260 9.46 11.41 20.96
CA PHE A 260 10.06 10.08 21.09
C PHE A 260 9.03 9.01 21.42
N ALA A 261 8.01 9.33 22.22
CA ALA A 261 6.93 8.41 22.55
C ALA A 261 6.05 8.09 21.34
N ILE A 262 5.73 9.07 20.49
CA ILE A 262 4.99 8.85 19.25
C ILE A 262 5.76 7.89 18.34
N VAL A 263 7.04 8.19 18.07
CA VAL A 263 7.90 7.36 17.22
C VAL A 263 8.10 5.97 17.83
N GLY A 264 8.35 5.90 19.13
CA GLY A 264 8.55 4.65 19.86
C GLY A 264 7.30 3.76 19.83
N PHE A 265 6.11 4.35 19.99
CA PHE A 265 4.85 3.62 19.89
C PHE A 265 4.58 3.10 18.47
N ALA A 266 4.79 3.95 17.44
CA ALA A 266 4.67 3.54 16.04
C ALA A 266 5.66 2.40 15.70
N LEU A 267 6.92 2.54 16.16
CA LEU A 267 7.93 1.51 15.99
C LEU A 267 7.57 0.21 16.72
N ALA A 268 7.01 0.29 17.93
CA ALA A 268 6.54 -0.88 18.67
C ALA A 268 5.40 -1.60 17.94
N LEU A 269 4.43 -0.86 17.38
CA LEU A 269 3.37 -1.43 16.55
C LEU A 269 3.93 -2.10 15.29
N PHE A 270 4.88 -1.45 14.63
CA PHE A 270 5.54 -1.99 13.45
C PHE A 270 6.29 -3.29 13.75
N ILE A 271 7.08 -3.31 14.83
CA ILE A 271 7.77 -4.51 15.30
C ILE A 271 6.78 -5.61 15.67
N ALA A 272 5.68 -5.28 16.36
CA ALA A 272 4.66 -6.26 16.75
C ALA A 272 3.94 -6.85 15.53
N ALA A 273 3.63 -6.03 14.52
CA ALA A 273 3.00 -6.48 13.27
C ALA A 273 3.94 -7.37 12.47
N VAL A 274 5.19 -6.93 12.25
CA VAL A 274 6.19 -7.68 11.48
C VAL A 274 6.60 -8.96 12.21
N GLY A 275 6.89 -8.88 13.52
CA GLY A 275 7.22 -10.04 14.35
C GLY A 275 6.08 -11.07 14.39
N GLY A 276 4.83 -10.61 14.46
CA GLY A 276 3.65 -11.45 14.35
C GLY A 276 3.55 -12.15 12.99
N PHE A 277 3.73 -11.42 11.89
CA PHE A 277 3.73 -11.98 10.54
C PHE A 277 4.85 -13.01 10.33
N LEU A 278 6.04 -12.76 10.87
CA LEU A 278 7.18 -13.67 10.82
C LEU A 278 6.95 -14.96 11.60
N ALA A 279 6.29 -14.88 12.76
CA ALA A 279 5.92 -16.06 13.54
C ALA A 279 4.99 -16.98 12.73
N VAL A 280 4.03 -16.38 12.01
CA VAL A 280 3.14 -17.09 11.08
C VAL A 280 3.91 -17.67 9.90
N ALA A 281 4.86 -16.93 9.31
CA ALA A 281 5.71 -17.44 8.25
C ALA A 281 6.47 -18.70 8.69
N ARG A 282 7.16 -18.64 9.84
CA ARG A 282 7.89 -19.78 10.41
C ARG A 282 6.98 -21.00 10.59
N THR A 283 5.79 -20.77 11.15
CA THR A 283 4.75 -21.79 11.35
C THR A 283 4.37 -22.50 10.05
N VAL A 284 4.13 -21.74 8.98
CA VAL A 284 3.84 -22.30 7.66
C VAL A 284 5.03 -23.10 7.13
N GLY A 285 6.25 -22.60 7.30
CA GLY A 285 7.48 -23.31 6.91
C GLY A 285 7.65 -24.66 7.61
N GLU A 286 7.30 -24.75 8.89
CA GLU A 286 7.34 -26.00 9.67
C GLU A 286 6.35 -27.05 9.14
N ILE A 287 5.14 -26.66 8.74
CA ILE A 287 4.16 -27.57 8.11
C ILE A 287 4.75 -28.20 6.85
N TYR A 288 5.33 -27.37 5.99
CA TYR A 288 5.90 -27.82 4.72
C TYR A 288 7.08 -28.77 4.94
N LEU A 289 7.95 -28.47 5.91
CA LEU A 289 9.09 -29.33 6.21
C LEU A 289 8.68 -30.65 6.86
N ARG A 290 7.70 -30.65 7.78
CA ARG A 290 7.18 -31.89 8.39
C ARG A 290 6.60 -32.85 7.34
N ARG A 291 5.86 -32.34 6.35
CA ARG A 291 5.34 -33.15 5.22
C ARG A 291 6.45 -33.71 4.33
N ARG A 292 7.62 -33.08 4.31
CA ARG A 292 8.78 -33.53 3.52
C ARG A 292 9.56 -34.61 4.26
N MET A 293 9.75 -34.45 5.57
CA MET A 293 10.34 -35.49 6.43
C MET A 293 9.48 -36.76 6.46
N ALA A 294 8.15 -36.63 6.48
CA ALA A 294 7.23 -37.77 6.39
C ALA A 294 7.36 -38.58 5.07
N ARG A 295 7.95 -37.99 4.02
CA ARG A 295 8.25 -38.65 2.74
C ARG A 295 9.65 -39.27 2.67
N GLY A 296 10.39 -39.31 3.78
CA GLY A 296 11.70 -39.95 3.87
C GLY A 296 12.82 -39.17 3.18
N GLU A 297 12.58 -37.93 2.74
CA GLU A 297 13.64 -37.07 2.21
C GLU A 297 14.52 -36.61 3.39
N ALA A 298 15.76 -37.10 3.44
CA ALA A 298 16.75 -36.67 4.40
C ALA A 298 17.02 -35.17 4.21
N VAL A 299 16.47 -34.34 5.11
CA VAL A 299 16.72 -32.91 5.10
C VAL A 299 18.05 -32.69 5.84
N PRO A 300 19.10 -32.15 5.17
CA PRO A 300 20.34 -31.81 5.87
C PRO A 300 20.04 -30.82 7.00
N THR A 301 20.67 -31.04 8.16
CA THR A 301 20.50 -30.38 9.48
C THR A 301 20.77 -28.86 9.52
N TRP A 302 20.77 -28.19 8.38
CA TRP A 302 21.04 -26.77 8.24
C TRP A 302 19.87 -25.89 8.69
N GLY A 303 19.90 -25.52 9.97
CA GLY A 303 19.55 -24.20 10.53
C GLY A 303 18.09 -23.76 10.54
N SER A 304 17.64 -23.18 11.67
CA SER A 304 16.33 -22.55 11.87
C SER A 304 15.96 -21.51 10.80
N TYR A 305 16.95 -20.97 10.08
CA TYR A 305 16.78 -20.03 8.97
C TYR A 305 15.90 -20.57 7.83
N ARG A 306 15.97 -21.88 7.52
CA ARG A 306 15.20 -22.47 6.41
C ARG A 306 13.69 -22.40 6.65
N TYR A 307 13.24 -22.52 7.89
CA TYR A 307 11.81 -22.44 8.21
C TYR A 307 11.22 -21.09 7.84
N ILE A 308 11.97 -20.01 8.08
CA ILE A 308 11.51 -18.66 7.73
C ILE A 308 11.50 -18.48 6.22
N VAL A 309 12.56 -18.91 5.51
CA VAL A 309 12.62 -18.79 4.04
C VAL A 309 11.49 -19.59 3.38
N TYR A 310 11.26 -20.84 3.79
CA TYR A 310 10.14 -21.64 3.26
C TYR A 310 8.77 -21.08 3.68
N GLY A 311 8.69 -20.49 4.87
CA GLY A 311 7.53 -19.76 5.34
C GLY A 311 7.17 -18.57 4.46
N LEU A 312 8.14 -17.69 4.20
CA LEU A 312 7.98 -16.55 3.31
C LEU A 312 7.66 -17.01 1.88
N LEU A 313 8.29 -18.08 1.38
CA LEU A 313 7.94 -18.67 0.09
C LEU A 313 6.50 -19.22 0.09
N GLY A 314 6.05 -19.82 1.19
CA GLY A 314 4.66 -20.26 1.35
C GLY A 314 3.69 -19.08 1.30
N LEU A 315 4.00 -17.99 2.00
CA LEU A 315 3.23 -16.74 1.96
C LEU A 315 3.29 -16.10 0.57
N LEU A 316 4.45 -16.11 -0.09
CA LEU A 316 4.61 -15.62 -1.47
C LEU A 316 3.74 -16.43 -2.43
N SER A 317 3.60 -17.73 -2.20
CA SER A 317 2.81 -18.61 -3.05
C SER A 317 1.32 -18.27 -3.08
N ILE A 318 0.81 -17.57 -2.06
CA ILE A 318 -0.58 -17.07 -2.04
C ILE A 318 -0.81 -15.98 -3.09
N TRP A 319 0.23 -15.24 -3.46
CA TRP A 319 0.18 -14.13 -4.41
C TRP A 319 0.45 -14.59 -5.85
N LEU A 320 1.05 -15.77 -6.06
CA LEU A 320 1.34 -16.33 -7.39
C LEU A 320 0.06 -16.47 -8.25
N PRO A 321 -1.06 -17.04 -7.76
CA PRO A 321 -2.30 -17.09 -8.55
C PRO A 321 -2.82 -15.71 -8.94
N ALA A 322 -2.72 -14.72 -8.04
CA ALA A 322 -3.17 -13.36 -8.30
C ALA A 322 -2.34 -12.70 -9.41
N LEU A 323 -1.03 -12.91 -9.42
CA LEU A 323 -0.13 -12.44 -10.48
C LEU A 323 -0.41 -13.14 -11.82
N LEU A 324 -0.58 -14.48 -11.82
CA LEU A 324 -0.82 -15.27 -13.04
C LEU A 324 -2.16 -14.93 -13.70
N LEU A 325 -3.20 -14.69 -12.90
CA LEU A 325 -4.54 -14.35 -13.38
C LEU A 325 -4.79 -12.85 -13.50
N GLY A 326 -3.76 -12.02 -13.32
CA GLY A 326 -3.85 -10.55 -13.41
C GLY A 326 -4.37 -10.04 -14.76
N SER A 327 -4.19 -10.79 -15.86
CA SER A 327 -4.74 -10.43 -17.18
C SER A 327 -6.22 -10.75 -17.35
N VAL A 328 -6.83 -11.51 -16.45
CA VAL A 328 -8.28 -11.66 -16.37
C VAL A 328 -8.80 -10.64 -15.34
N PRO A 329 -9.45 -9.54 -15.75
CA PRO A 329 -9.75 -8.42 -14.84
C PRO A 329 -10.54 -8.85 -13.60
N VAL A 330 -11.50 -9.76 -13.76
CA VAL A 330 -12.34 -10.24 -12.66
C VAL A 330 -11.59 -11.24 -11.77
N ALA A 331 -10.94 -12.25 -12.36
CA ALA A 331 -10.25 -13.29 -11.59
C ALA A 331 -9.01 -12.74 -10.86
N GLY A 332 -8.22 -11.89 -11.54
CA GLY A 332 -7.07 -11.21 -10.95
C GLY A 332 -7.48 -10.34 -9.76
N THR A 333 -8.56 -9.57 -9.90
CA THR A 333 -9.07 -8.75 -8.78
C THR A 333 -9.49 -9.64 -7.61
N VAL A 334 -10.35 -10.65 -7.83
CA VAL A 334 -10.84 -11.54 -6.76
C VAL A 334 -9.70 -12.24 -6.03
N LEU A 335 -8.67 -12.72 -6.76
CA LEU A 335 -7.51 -13.36 -6.16
C LEU A 335 -6.62 -12.38 -5.40
N THR A 336 -6.44 -11.15 -5.92
CA THR A 336 -5.70 -10.09 -5.21
C THR A 336 -6.40 -9.72 -3.90
N VAL A 337 -7.73 -9.59 -3.93
CA VAL A 337 -8.55 -9.34 -2.74
C VAL A 337 -8.39 -10.47 -1.74
N SER A 338 -8.47 -11.71 -2.22
CA SER A 338 -8.39 -12.90 -1.38
C SER A 338 -7.00 -13.04 -0.75
N ALA A 339 -5.94 -12.85 -1.54
CA ALA A 339 -4.56 -12.87 -1.06
C ALA A 339 -4.31 -11.77 -0.02
N ALA A 340 -4.82 -10.57 -0.27
CA ALA A 340 -4.73 -9.46 0.67
C ALA A 340 -5.52 -9.71 1.95
N PHE A 341 -6.74 -10.22 1.84
CA PHE A 341 -7.57 -10.57 2.99
C PHE A 341 -6.89 -11.64 3.85
N LEU A 342 -6.34 -12.69 3.22
CA LEU A 342 -5.58 -13.73 3.91
C LEU A 342 -4.33 -13.14 4.58
N THR A 343 -3.59 -12.28 3.88
CA THR A 343 -2.43 -11.58 4.45
C THR A 343 -2.82 -10.73 5.65
N TRP A 344 -3.95 -10.03 5.59
CA TRP A 344 -4.48 -9.23 6.69
C TRP A 344 -4.89 -10.10 7.89
N VAL A 345 -5.56 -11.24 7.66
CA VAL A 345 -5.91 -12.21 8.72
C VAL A 345 -4.65 -12.75 9.40
N LEU A 346 -3.64 -13.13 8.60
CA LEU A 346 -2.36 -13.65 9.08
C LEU A 346 -1.60 -12.59 9.90
N ALA A 347 -1.55 -11.34 9.43
CA ALA A 347 -0.95 -10.22 10.14
C ALA A 347 -1.68 -9.93 11.47
N THR A 348 -3.01 -9.94 11.47
CA THR A 348 -3.83 -9.70 12.66
C THR A 348 -3.67 -10.81 13.69
N ALA A 349 -3.63 -12.07 13.25
CA ALA A 349 -3.37 -13.21 14.13
C ALA A 349 -1.96 -13.16 14.75
N GLY A 350 -0.95 -12.82 13.95
CA GLY A 350 0.41 -12.61 14.43
C GLY A 350 0.49 -11.48 15.46
N PHE A 351 -0.15 -10.35 15.19
CA PHE A 351 -0.21 -9.20 16.10
C PHE A 351 -0.92 -9.53 17.43
N GLY A 352 -2.02 -10.27 17.39
CA GLY A 352 -2.66 -10.69 18.64
C GLY A 352 -1.84 -11.68 19.45
N ALA A 353 -1.07 -12.56 18.79
CA ALA A 353 -0.14 -13.45 19.48
C ALA A 353 1.01 -12.69 20.18
N THR A 354 1.50 -11.59 19.60
CA THR A 354 2.51 -10.74 20.26
C THR A 354 1.92 -10.05 21.49
N ILE A 355 0.66 -9.59 21.44
CA ILE A 355 -0.02 -9.02 22.62
C ILE A 355 -0.24 -10.05 23.72
N ILE A 356 -0.79 -11.23 23.39
CA ILE A 356 -1.08 -12.29 24.38
C ILE A 356 0.22 -12.77 25.05
N SER A 357 1.28 -12.97 24.26
CA SER A 357 2.59 -13.38 24.79
C SER A 357 3.31 -12.27 25.55
N ARG A 358 2.75 -11.05 25.60
CA ARG A 358 3.42 -9.83 26.12
C ARG A 358 4.81 -9.67 25.50
N ALA A 359 4.88 -9.81 24.17
CA ALA A 359 6.11 -9.82 23.39
C ALA A 359 7.13 -10.90 23.81
N GLY A 360 6.66 -12.03 24.33
CA GLY A 360 7.51 -13.14 24.78
C GLY A 360 8.19 -12.92 26.14
N MET A 361 7.84 -11.87 26.90
CA MET A 361 8.43 -11.62 28.22
C MET A 361 7.95 -12.61 29.30
N ARG A 362 6.79 -13.24 29.11
CA ARG A 362 6.37 -14.38 29.95
C ARG A 362 6.89 -15.67 29.33
N GLY A 363 8.18 -15.93 29.56
CA GLY A 363 8.79 -17.21 29.23
C GLY A 363 8.08 -18.35 29.98
N THR A 364 7.89 -19.45 29.27
CA THR A 364 7.61 -20.80 29.76
C THR A 364 8.76 -21.32 30.65
N PHE A 365 9.10 -20.59 31.70
CA PHE A 365 10.03 -21.06 32.74
C PHE A 365 9.58 -22.41 33.29
N VAL A 366 8.26 -22.64 33.37
CA VAL A 366 7.69 -23.89 33.89
C VAL A 366 7.94 -25.08 32.96
N ARG A 367 7.78 -24.94 31.63
CA ARG A 367 7.92 -26.07 30.70
C ARG A 367 9.38 -26.43 30.43
N GLN A 368 10.29 -25.45 30.47
CA GLN A 368 11.72 -25.69 30.27
C GLN A 368 12.39 -26.22 31.54
N LEU A 369 11.93 -25.85 32.74
CA LEU A 369 12.29 -26.60 33.95
C LEU A 369 11.75 -28.03 33.89
N ASP A 370 10.50 -28.25 33.47
CA ASP A 370 9.96 -29.62 33.35
C ASP A 370 10.76 -30.47 32.34
N LEU A 371 11.07 -29.92 31.16
CA LEU A 371 11.87 -30.62 30.15
C LEU A 371 13.32 -30.83 30.62
N ALA A 372 13.98 -29.81 31.17
CA ALA A 372 15.34 -29.96 31.70
C ALA A 372 15.41 -30.94 32.89
N LEU A 373 14.38 -30.96 33.75
CA LEU A 373 14.26 -31.93 34.84
C LEU A 373 14.08 -33.34 34.29
N THR A 374 13.20 -33.56 33.30
CA THR A 374 13.00 -34.90 32.74
C THR A 374 14.24 -35.42 32.02
N ASP A 375 14.89 -34.58 31.23
CA ASP A 375 15.97 -34.99 30.36
C ASP A 375 17.25 -35.21 31.22
N GLU A 376 17.56 -34.29 32.15
CA GLU A 376 18.65 -34.49 33.12
C GLU A 376 18.42 -35.67 34.08
N GLN A 377 17.18 -35.99 34.45
CA GLN A 377 16.86 -37.20 35.21
C GLN A 377 17.02 -38.49 34.39
N TYR A 378 17.00 -38.45 33.06
CA TYR A 378 17.22 -39.65 32.22
C TYR A 378 18.69 -39.98 31.99
N TRP A 379 19.63 -39.02 32.04
CA TRP A 379 21.06 -39.29 31.85
C TRP A 379 21.92 -39.17 33.11
N THR A 380 21.46 -38.48 34.17
CA THR A 380 22.16 -38.50 35.48
C THR A 380 21.79 -39.72 36.33
N ALA A 381 20.75 -40.46 35.95
CA ALA A 381 20.53 -41.81 36.45
C ALA A 381 21.50 -42.77 35.75
N ASP A 382 22.73 -42.84 36.25
CA ASP A 382 23.70 -43.87 35.92
C ASP A 382 23.04 -45.27 35.98
N GLY A 383 22.73 -45.83 34.82
CA GLY A 383 22.71 -47.26 34.52
C GLY A 383 21.78 -48.19 35.31
N MET A 384 20.92 -47.72 36.21
CA MET A 384 19.99 -48.61 36.90
C MET A 384 18.64 -48.67 36.16
N PRO A 385 18.26 -49.83 35.57
CA PRO A 385 16.90 -50.00 35.04
C PRO A 385 15.93 -49.76 36.19
N ALA A 386 15.02 -48.79 36.03
CA ALA A 386 13.94 -48.59 36.98
C ALA A 386 13.23 -49.95 37.17
N PRO A 387 13.16 -50.50 38.41
CA PRO A 387 12.48 -51.76 38.63
C PRO A 387 11.05 -51.60 38.12
N PRO A 388 10.49 -52.61 37.42
CA PRO A 388 9.13 -52.53 36.92
C PRO A 388 8.24 -52.21 38.10
N THR A 389 7.70 -50.99 38.12
CA THR A 389 6.72 -50.60 39.11
C THR A 389 5.54 -51.52 38.89
N ARG A 390 5.47 -52.51 39.77
CA ARG A 390 4.42 -53.51 39.88
C ARG A 390 3.10 -52.76 39.73
N ARG A 391 2.44 -52.92 38.57
CA ARG A 391 1.04 -52.51 38.39
C ARG A 391 0.29 -53.10 39.59
N MET A 392 -0.06 -52.25 40.55
CA MET A 392 -1.02 -52.61 41.57
C MET A 392 -2.32 -52.80 40.81
N THR A 393 -2.57 -54.06 40.49
CA THR A 393 -3.83 -54.55 39.97
C THR A 393 -4.76 -54.52 41.19
N GLY A 394 -5.31 -53.35 41.47
CA GLY A 394 -6.33 -53.16 42.49
C GLY A 394 -7.64 -53.72 41.98
N THR A 395 -7.86 -55.01 42.20
CA THR A 395 -9.17 -55.64 42.18
C THR A 395 -9.93 -55.27 43.44
N ARG A 396 -10.89 -54.34 43.35
CA ARG A 396 -12.30 -54.50 43.71
C ARG A 396 -13.02 -53.15 43.72
#